data_AF-A0A148N4N4-F1
#
_entry.id   AF-A0A148N4N4-F1
#
_cell.length_a   1.000
_cell.length_b   1.000
_cell.length_c   1.000
_cell.angle_alpha   90.00
_cell.angle_beta   90.00
_cell.angle_gamma   90.00
#
_symmetry.space_group_name_H-M   'P 1'
#
loop_
_entity.id
_entity.type
_entity.pdbx_description
1 polymer ?
#
loop_
_entity_poly.entity_id
_entity_poly.type
_entity_poly.pdbx_seq_one_letter_code
_entity_poly.pdbx_strand_id
1 'polypeptide(L)'
;MLNLPPFKQKIQNIGSASKCLAASITLGIMLASTPPAFAGSGASKINERAIQASEQNPNAMIDLIVTYRQTPGKADRDFIKQKGGSIRREFHLIKGHAITVPAQALKGLEKNPNIQHVSLDEPVSGAATTIADGQVVLTESSTPITGSFPSSVLDGTKGLGNVSYTGAGVRVAVLDTGVKSHGDLSPAGTYSLVGPTSDDGFGHGNHVGGIIAGTGSKSGGLYRGVAPDAEVYYVKVLDDAGQGLSSDVIAGLDYALWLNQNFWHIRVINMSLGHPVYESAADDPLVQAVNAIWDSGVVVVCSAGNAGRNGYGTITSPGNSPKVITVGSLTTWGDNEPGNDIVSTFSSRGPTRIDRYVKPDLIAHGNRVISANAVRSYMEKNYPELLIKAPKAKKAEYYQLSGTSMAAAVVTGAVALMLEKDPTLTPDTIKARLMRSARKVDFSDVFATGAGVLNIEGALAEAGNVSQAPSPKVKRDDASGRMAFQETGKLWGNQQFALGYLWSDGILWAKGTVDSQGYLWSDGYLWSDGYLWSDGYLWSDGYLWSDGYLWSDGYLWSDGYLWSDGYLWSDNSTSSDSTTIADNVLMAD
;
A
#
# COMPACT_ATOMS: atom_id res chain seq x y z
N MET A 1 -36.87 -48.85 -23.75
CA MET A 1 -37.12 -48.02 -22.56
C MET A 1 -36.05 -46.94 -22.58
N LEU A 2 -36.23 -45.78 -23.24
CA LEU A 2 -37.14 -44.65 -22.92
C LEU A 2 -36.96 -44.26 -21.45
N ASN A 3 -36.79 -43.01 -21.03
CA ASN A 3 -36.79 -41.68 -21.63
C ASN A 3 -36.43 -40.73 -20.48
N LEU A 4 -35.65 -39.67 -20.72
CA LEU A 4 -35.71 -38.46 -19.89
C LEU A 4 -36.37 -37.37 -20.73
N PRO A 5 -37.42 -36.68 -20.24
CA PRO A 5 -38.15 -35.69 -21.02
C PRO A 5 -37.53 -34.28 -20.94
N PRO A 6 -37.75 -33.43 -21.95
CA PRO A 6 -37.45 -32.00 -21.92
C PRO A 6 -38.69 -31.20 -21.47
N PHE A 7 -38.51 -30.00 -20.93
CA PHE A 7 -39.63 -29.06 -20.80
C PHE A 7 -39.25 -27.65 -21.26
N LYS A 8 -39.82 -27.27 -22.40
CA LYS A 8 -39.99 -25.89 -22.86
C LYS A 8 -41.25 -25.29 -22.20
N GLN A 9 -41.08 -24.08 -21.67
CA GLN A 9 -41.88 -22.87 -21.93
C GLN A 9 -43.43 -22.96 -21.82
N LYS A 10 -44.01 -22.17 -20.90
CA LYS A 10 -45.26 -21.44 -21.21
C LYS A 10 -45.44 -20.17 -20.36
N ILE A 11 -45.51 -19.06 -21.10
CA ILE A 11 -45.96 -17.72 -20.73
C ILE A 11 -47.49 -17.72 -20.63
N GLN A 12 -48.05 -16.83 -19.81
CA GLN A 12 -49.37 -16.16 -19.83
C GLN A 12 -50.10 -16.27 -18.48
N ASN A 13 -50.79 -15.26 -17.92
CA ASN A 13 -50.85 -13.80 -18.11
C ASN A 13 -51.94 -13.29 -17.13
N ILE A 14 -51.85 -12.01 -16.70
CA ILE A 14 -52.97 -11.12 -16.27
C ILE A 14 -53.61 -11.42 -14.88
N GLY A 15 -53.91 -10.48 -13.98
CA GLY A 15 -53.89 -9.00 -13.94
C GLY A 15 -54.29 -8.57 -12.51
N SER A 16 -53.63 -7.56 -11.93
CA SER A 16 -54.06 -6.15 -11.84
C SER A 16 -54.89 -5.79 -10.59
N ALA A 17 -54.29 -5.00 -9.68
CA ALA A 17 -54.84 -3.77 -9.05
C ALA A 17 -53.86 -3.26 -7.97
N SER A 18 -53.09 -2.19 -8.21
CA SER A 18 -53.35 -0.78 -7.82
C SER A 18 -53.18 -0.50 -6.31
N LYS A 19 -52.44 0.49 -5.77
CA LYS A 19 -51.81 1.74 -6.25
C LYS A 19 -50.91 2.37 -5.14
N CYS A 20 -50.05 3.33 -5.57
CA CYS A 20 -49.32 4.39 -4.81
C CYS A 20 -47.98 4.02 -4.14
N LEU A 21 -46.85 4.75 -4.31
CA LEU A 21 -46.57 6.11 -4.82
C LEU A 21 -45.14 6.16 -5.41
N ALA A 22 -44.92 7.08 -6.38
CA ALA A 22 -43.69 7.37 -7.15
C ALA A 22 -42.57 8.03 -6.30
N ALA A 23 -41.31 8.28 -6.72
CA ALA A 23 -40.57 8.37 -7.98
C ALA A 23 -39.06 8.15 -7.63
N SER A 24 -38.16 7.62 -8.48
CA SER A 24 -37.56 8.30 -9.63
C SER A 24 -36.75 7.30 -10.48
N ILE A 25 -36.94 7.33 -11.80
CA ILE A 25 -36.10 6.69 -12.83
C ILE A 25 -35.65 7.79 -13.79
N THR A 26 -34.36 7.86 -14.10
CA THR A 26 -33.84 8.35 -15.39
C THR A 26 -32.51 7.62 -15.63
N LEU A 27 -32.54 6.44 -16.24
CA LEU A 27 -32.28 6.17 -17.66
C LEU A 27 -30.92 6.71 -18.15
N GLY A 28 -29.89 5.87 -18.00
CA GLY A 28 -28.58 6.04 -18.63
C GLY A 28 -28.64 5.66 -20.10
N ILE A 29 -28.38 6.64 -20.97
CA ILE A 29 -28.10 6.41 -22.38
C ILE A 29 -26.58 6.22 -22.48
N MET A 30 -26.13 4.98 -22.71
CA MET A 30 -24.77 4.70 -23.18
C MET A 30 -24.66 5.15 -24.64
N LEU A 31 -24.08 6.32 -24.87
CA LEU A 31 -23.50 6.67 -26.15
C LEU A 31 -22.04 6.24 -26.14
N ALA A 32 -21.71 5.21 -26.91
CA ALA A 32 -20.35 4.84 -27.23
C ALA A 32 -19.74 5.93 -28.12
N SER A 33 -18.96 6.85 -27.53
CA SER A 33 -18.04 7.71 -28.26
C SER A 33 -16.64 7.09 -28.22
N THR A 34 -16.11 6.76 -29.39
CA THR A 34 -14.70 6.43 -29.57
C THR A 34 -13.84 7.63 -29.18
N PRO A 35 -12.82 7.49 -28.31
CA PRO A 35 -11.92 8.60 -28.03
C PRO A 35 -11.15 8.96 -29.30
N PRO A 36 -11.05 10.24 -29.67
CA PRO A 36 -10.19 10.66 -30.76
C PRO A 36 -8.73 10.38 -30.40
N ALA A 37 -7.98 9.87 -31.38
CA ALA A 37 -6.54 9.68 -31.27
C ALA A 37 -5.85 11.01 -30.98
N PHE A 38 -5.21 11.11 -29.81
CA PHE A 38 -4.38 12.27 -29.48
C PHE A 38 -3.01 12.13 -30.16
N ALA A 39 -2.76 13.05 -31.09
CA ALA A 39 -1.43 13.35 -31.60
C ALA A 39 -0.55 13.89 -30.45
N GLY A 40 0.70 13.44 -30.39
CA GLY A 40 1.66 13.82 -29.35
C GLY A 40 1.87 15.34 -29.28
N SER A 41 1.40 15.94 -28.19
CA SER A 41 1.82 17.26 -27.72
C SER A 41 2.56 17.04 -26.39
N GLY A 42 3.61 17.83 -26.11
CA GLY A 42 4.36 17.69 -24.87
C GLY A 42 3.42 17.69 -23.65
N ALA A 43 3.66 16.79 -22.70
CA ALA A 43 2.77 16.58 -21.55
C ALA A 43 2.38 17.93 -20.91
N SER A 44 1.07 18.19 -20.79
CA SER A 44 0.57 19.41 -20.16
C SER A 44 1.04 19.48 -18.70
N LYS A 45 1.31 20.70 -18.21
CA LYS A 45 1.66 20.94 -16.81
C LYS A 45 0.46 20.85 -15.87
N ILE A 46 -0.75 20.74 -16.41
CA ILE A 46 -1.98 20.72 -15.64
C ILE A 46 -2.54 19.31 -15.67
N ASN A 47 -2.83 18.79 -14.48
CA ASN A 47 -3.51 17.51 -14.32
C ASN A 47 -4.89 17.51 -15.03
N GLU A 48 -5.24 16.39 -15.68
CA GLU A 48 -6.50 16.24 -16.42
C GLU A 48 -7.75 16.53 -15.59
N ARG A 49 -7.75 16.19 -14.29
CA ARG A 49 -8.84 16.46 -13.35
C ARG A 49 -9.05 17.95 -13.13
N ALA A 50 -7.98 18.73 -13.05
CA ALA A 50 -8.07 20.18 -12.94
C ALA A 50 -8.64 20.80 -14.22
N ILE A 51 -8.25 20.26 -15.39
CA ILE A 51 -8.83 20.65 -16.69
C ILE A 51 -10.33 20.32 -16.71
N GLN A 52 -10.71 19.10 -16.36
CA GLN A 52 -12.12 18.65 -16.33
C GLN A 52 -12.96 19.50 -15.37
N ALA A 53 -12.45 19.80 -14.17
CA ALA A 53 -13.13 20.66 -13.21
C ALA A 53 -13.37 22.07 -13.78
N SER A 54 -12.39 22.60 -14.52
CA SER A 54 -12.50 23.90 -15.21
C SER A 54 -13.48 23.88 -16.37
N GLU A 55 -13.59 22.78 -17.12
CA GLU A 55 -14.52 22.68 -18.25
C GLU A 55 -15.95 22.49 -17.80
N GLN A 56 -16.16 21.72 -16.73
CA GLN A 56 -17.49 21.48 -16.15
C GLN A 56 -18.09 22.75 -15.54
N ASN A 57 -17.26 23.56 -14.87
CA ASN A 57 -17.71 24.79 -14.23
C ASN A 57 -16.77 25.97 -14.54
N PRO A 58 -16.84 26.56 -15.75
CA PRO A 58 -15.89 27.57 -16.18
C PRO A 58 -15.88 28.84 -15.33
N ASN A 59 -16.96 29.15 -14.60
CA ASN A 59 -17.07 30.35 -13.77
C ASN A 59 -16.85 30.07 -12.28
N ALA A 60 -16.52 28.83 -11.89
CA ALA A 60 -16.27 28.49 -10.51
C ALA A 60 -14.84 28.86 -10.08
N MET A 61 -14.68 29.01 -8.77
CA MET A 61 -13.36 28.94 -8.14
C MET A 61 -12.99 27.46 -8.00
N ILE A 62 -11.73 27.13 -8.24
CA ILE A 62 -11.18 25.78 -8.17
C ILE A 62 -10.01 25.78 -7.19
N ASP A 63 -10.01 24.78 -6.32
CA ASP A 63 -8.92 24.50 -5.40
C ASP A 63 -7.85 23.65 -6.07
N LEU A 64 -6.63 24.17 -6.12
CA LEU A 64 -5.50 23.56 -6.81
C LEU A 64 -4.29 23.51 -5.88
N ILE A 65 -3.37 22.59 -6.17
CA ILE A 65 -2.01 22.61 -5.63
C ILE A 65 -1.07 22.91 -6.79
N VAL A 66 -0.25 23.95 -6.63
CA VAL A 66 0.76 24.33 -7.62
C VAL A 66 2.13 24.02 -7.06
N THR A 67 2.94 23.27 -7.81
CA THR A 67 4.35 23.05 -7.52
C THR A 67 5.23 23.87 -8.46
N TYR A 68 6.37 24.32 -7.95
CA TYR A 68 7.27 25.25 -8.62
C TYR A 68 8.66 24.63 -8.80
N ARG A 69 9.34 25.02 -9.88
CA ARG A 69 10.72 24.57 -10.18
C ARG A 69 11.71 25.07 -9.13
N GLN A 70 11.48 26.27 -8.61
CA GLN A 70 12.25 26.87 -7.53
C GLN A 70 11.34 27.21 -6.34
N THR A 71 11.93 27.43 -5.17
CA THR A 71 11.18 27.84 -3.97
C THR A 71 10.35 29.10 -4.27
N PRO A 72 9.02 29.07 -4.06
CA PRO A 72 8.15 30.16 -4.46
C PRO A 72 8.44 31.45 -3.65
N GLY A 73 8.39 32.59 -4.35
CA GLY A 73 8.68 33.90 -3.79
C GLY A 73 7.51 34.89 -3.87
N LYS A 74 7.81 36.17 -3.61
CA LYS A 74 6.81 37.25 -3.69
C LYS A 74 6.18 37.33 -5.09
N ALA A 75 6.96 37.12 -6.15
CA ALA A 75 6.47 37.15 -7.53
C ALA A 75 5.41 36.07 -7.80
N ASP A 76 5.60 34.85 -7.26
CA ASP A 76 4.63 33.77 -7.40
C ASP A 76 3.35 34.08 -6.62
N ARG A 77 3.46 34.64 -5.41
CA ARG A 77 2.30 35.12 -4.63
C ARG A 77 1.50 36.19 -5.36
N ASP A 78 2.19 37.19 -5.89
CA ASP A 78 1.57 38.29 -6.60
C ASP A 78 0.91 37.81 -7.91
N PHE A 79 1.53 36.84 -8.59
CA PHE A 79 0.98 36.22 -9.78
C PHE A 79 -0.35 35.51 -9.51
N ILE A 80 -0.46 34.72 -8.43
CA ILE A 80 -1.74 34.08 -8.05
C ILE A 80 -2.83 35.12 -7.77
N LYS A 81 -2.50 36.18 -7.03
CA LYS A 81 -3.44 37.28 -6.76
C LYS A 81 -3.85 38.02 -8.04
N GLN A 82 -2.91 38.26 -8.96
CA GLN A 82 -3.19 38.90 -10.26
C GLN A 82 -4.13 38.06 -11.13
N LYS A 83 -4.11 36.73 -10.97
CA LYS A 83 -5.07 35.81 -11.62
C LYS A 83 -6.42 35.72 -10.90
N GLY A 84 -6.67 36.57 -9.91
CA GLY A 84 -7.91 36.61 -9.15
C GLY A 84 -8.01 35.49 -8.09
N GLY A 85 -6.89 34.83 -7.77
CA GLY A 85 -6.87 33.76 -6.77
C GLY A 85 -6.40 34.21 -5.39
N SER A 86 -6.54 33.29 -4.44
CA SER A 86 -5.99 33.36 -3.09
C SER A 86 -5.09 32.18 -2.82
N ILE A 87 -4.15 32.35 -1.89
CA ILE A 87 -3.32 31.26 -1.37
C ILE A 87 -3.97 30.79 -0.07
N ARG A 88 -4.33 29.51 -0.03
CA ARG A 88 -4.86 28.87 1.18
C ARG A 88 -3.73 28.37 2.08
N ARG A 89 -2.65 27.82 1.49
CA ARG A 89 -1.47 27.34 2.22
C ARG A 89 -0.18 27.55 1.44
N GLU A 90 0.88 27.85 2.18
CA GLU A 90 2.26 27.80 1.68
C GLU A 90 2.97 26.61 2.32
N PHE A 91 3.54 25.72 1.50
CA PHE A 91 4.20 24.52 1.99
C PHE A 91 5.71 24.73 2.15
N HIS A 92 6.30 24.08 3.17
CA HIS A 92 7.74 24.12 3.41
C HIS A 92 8.44 22.85 2.91
N LEU A 93 7.74 21.72 2.99
CA LEU A 93 8.17 20.37 2.63
C LEU A 93 8.26 20.20 1.11
N ILE A 94 7.33 20.82 0.37
CA ILE A 94 7.35 20.87 -1.09
C ILE A 94 7.41 22.32 -1.55
N LYS A 95 8.01 22.56 -2.71
CA LYS A 95 8.05 23.88 -3.35
C LYS A 95 6.68 24.19 -3.94
N GLY A 96 5.67 24.45 -3.11
CA GLY A 96 4.29 24.54 -3.59
C GLY A 96 3.35 25.34 -2.72
N HIS A 97 2.21 25.71 -3.31
CA HIS A 97 1.11 26.38 -2.66
C HIS A 97 -0.20 25.63 -2.90
N ALA A 98 -1.07 25.57 -1.89
CA ALA A 98 -2.49 25.32 -2.10
C ALA A 98 -3.17 26.66 -2.38
N ILE A 99 -3.90 26.73 -3.50
CA ILE A 99 -4.52 27.96 -3.98
C ILE A 99 -5.99 27.74 -4.31
N THR A 100 -6.75 28.83 -4.36
CA THR A 100 -8.11 28.87 -4.90
C THR A 100 -8.12 29.91 -6.01
N VAL A 101 -8.39 29.53 -7.26
CA VAL A 101 -8.35 30.43 -8.43
C VAL A 101 -9.63 30.31 -9.27
N PRO A 102 -10.02 31.34 -10.04
CA PRO A 102 -11.04 31.19 -11.07
C PRO A 102 -10.59 30.13 -12.09
N ALA A 103 -11.51 29.30 -12.58
CA ALA A 103 -11.18 28.25 -13.56
C ALA A 103 -10.46 28.80 -14.81
N GLN A 104 -10.78 30.02 -15.25
CA GLN A 104 -10.12 30.66 -16.38
C GLN A 104 -8.62 30.96 -16.14
N ALA A 105 -8.16 30.93 -14.88
CA ALA A 105 -6.76 31.15 -14.53
C ALA A 105 -5.84 30.01 -14.99
N LEU A 106 -6.35 28.80 -15.22
CA LEU A 106 -5.55 27.62 -15.59
C LEU A 106 -4.63 27.89 -16.80
N LYS A 107 -5.15 28.53 -17.86
CA LYS A 107 -4.34 28.92 -19.03
C LYS A 107 -3.18 29.86 -18.68
N GLY A 108 -3.35 30.68 -17.66
CA GLY A 108 -2.29 31.54 -17.12
C GLY A 108 -1.26 30.75 -16.34
N LEU A 109 -1.71 29.81 -15.50
CA LEU A 109 -0.83 28.93 -14.71
C LEU A 109 0.06 28.06 -15.62
N GLU A 110 -0.51 27.44 -16.65
CA GLU A 110 0.23 26.58 -17.60
C GLU A 110 1.39 27.32 -18.28
N LYS A 111 1.14 28.57 -18.67
CA LYS A 111 2.11 29.44 -19.37
C LYS A 111 3.21 29.97 -18.45
N ASN A 112 3.06 29.88 -17.13
CA ASN A 112 4.09 30.36 -16.21
C ASN A 112 5.31 29.42 -16.27
N PRO A 113 6.52 29.92 -16.60
CA PRO A 113 7.71 29.08 -16.71
C PRO A 113 8.20 28.53 -15.37
N ASN A 114 7.90 29.20 -14.25
CA ASN A 114 8.30 28.75 -12.92
C ASN A 114 7.39 27.65 -12.36
N ILE A 115 6.14 27.57 -12.82
CA ILE A 115 5.23 26.48 -12.44
C ILE A 115 5.73 25.19 -13.09
N GLN A 116 5.93 24.18 -12.24
CA GLN A 116 6.30 22.82 -12.62
C GLN A 116 5.05 22.03 -12.97
N HIS A 117 4.12 21.90 -12.02
CA HIS A 117 2.89 21.14 -12.18
C HIS A 117 1.72 21.81 -11.44
N VAL A 118 0.50 21.57 -11.92
CA VAL A 118 -0.75 22.05 -11.31
C VAL A 118 -1.69 20.86 -11.15
N SER A 119 -1.92 20.44 -9.91
CA SER A 119 -2.81 19.35 -9.55
C SER A 119 -4.12 19.91 -8.99
N LEU A 120 -5.22 19.17 -9.14
CA LEU A 120 -6.42 19.46 -8.37
C LEU A 120 -6.11 19.20 -6.89
N ASP A 121 -6.67 20.00 -5.97
CA ASP A 121 -6.59 19.64 -4.54
C ASP A 121 -7.58 18.51 -4.25
N GLU A 122 -7.13 17.28 -4.45
CA GLU A 122 -8.01 16.11 -4.43
C GLU A 122 -8.55 15.83 -3.02
N PRO A 123 -9.85 15.51 -2.89
CA PRO A 123 -10.42 14.98 -1.67
C PRO A 123 -9.72 13.69 -1.23
N VAL A 124 -9.34 13.66 0.03
CA VAL A 124 -8.73 12.52 0.71
C VAL A 124 -9.74 11.99 1.73
N SER A 125 -9.81 10.68 1.85
CA SER A 125 -10.56 10.03 2.92
C SER A 125 -9.72 8.98 3.62
N GLY A 126 -10.10 8.64 4.85
CA GLY A 126 -9.54 7.47 5.52
C GLY A 126 -9.80 6.23 4.67
N ALA A 127 -8.83 5.32 4.58
CA ALA A 127 -9.01 4.03 3.91
C ALA A 127 -9.88 3.07 4.76
N ALA A 128 -10.93 3.58 5.41
CA ALA A 128 -11.97 2.80 6.04
C ALA A 128 -13.17 2.79 5.10
N THR A 129 -13.44 1.61 4.54
CA THR A 129 -14.63 1.37 3.75
C THR A 129 -15.85 1.63 4.65
N THR A 130 -16.74 2.51 4.24
CA THR A 130 -18.15 2.40 4.64
C THR A 130 -18.56 0.97 4.37
N ILE A 131 -19.10 0.29 5.38
CA ILE A 131 -19.39 -1.16 5.43
C ILE A 131 -20.24 -1.67 4.23
N ALA A 132 -20.76 -0.76 3.40
CA ALA A 132 -21.50 -1.03 2.18
C ALA A 132 -20.72 -1.83 1.11
N ASP A 133 -19.40 -1.63 0.93
CA ASP A 133 -18.63 -2.35 -0.11
C ASP A 133 -17.91 -3.60 0.40
N GLY A 134 -18.39 -4.11 1.53
CA GLY A 134 -18.65 -5.52 1.65
C GLY A 134 -18.07 -6.16 2.89
N GLN A 135 -19.00 -6.42 3.80
CA GLN A 135 -19.19 -7.75 4.33
C GLN A 135 -18.54 -8.78 3.40
N VAL A 136 -17.52 -9.46 3.92
CA VAL A 136 -17.47 -10.90 3.67
C VAL A 136 -18.87 -11.37 4.04
N VAL A 137 -19.68 -11.69 3.03
CA VAL A 137 -20.75 -12.65 3.26
C VAL A 137 -20.01 -13.84 3.85
N LEU A 138 -20.25 -14.09 5.14
CA LEU A 138 -19.79 -15.26 5.87
C LEU A 138 -20.52 -16.47 5.27
N THR A 139 -20.25 -16.79 4.01
CA THR A 139 -20.41 -18.13 3.49
C THR A 139 -19.14 -18.83 3.89
N GLU A 140 -19.26 -19.69 4.89
CA GLU A 140 -18.24 -20.53 5.53
C GLU A 140 -17.75 -20.04 6.90
N SER A 141 -17.64 -21.01 7.81
CA SER A 141 -17.55 -20.90 9.27
C SER A 141 -16.32 -20.12 9.76
N SER A 142 -16.34 -18.78 9.75
CA SER A 142 -15.27 -17.99 10.38
C SER A 142 -15.41 -18.01 11.90
N THR A 143 -14.30 -18.18 12.62
CA THR A 143 -14.30 -18.09 14.08
C THR A 143 -14.44 -16.62 14.53
N PRO A 144 -15.05 -16.34 15.70
CA PRO A 144 -15.02 -15.01 16.28
C PRO A 144 -13.59 -14.59 16.61
N ILE A 145 -13.18 -13.39 16.16
CA ILE A 145 -11.90 -12.80 16.58
C ILE A 145 -12.00 -12.45 18.07
N THR A 146 -11.11 -13.05 18.88
CA THR A 146 -11.12 -12.89 20.34
C THR A 146 -10.02 -11.98 20.87
N GLY A 147 -9.03 -11.61 20.04
CA GLY A 147 -7.91 -10.71 20.38
C GLY A 147 -7.50 -9.85 19.18
N SER A 148 -6.77 -8.75 19.42
CA SER A 148 -6.41 -7.80 18.36
C SER A 148 -5.41 -8.33 17.35
N PHE A 149 -4.54 -9.25 17.77
CA PHE A 149 -3.51 -9.85 16.93
C PHE A 149 -3.57 -11.38 17.04
N PRO A 150 -4.26 -12.06 16.11
CA PRO A 150 -4.15 -13.51 15.95
C PRO A 150 -2.74 -13.89 15.50
N SER A 151 -2.38 -15.17 15.60
CA SER A 151 -0.99 -15.65 15.47
C SER A 151 -0.25 -15.41 14.15
N SER A 152 -0.94 -14.89 13.13
CA SER A 152 -0.38 -14.65 11.79
C SER A 152 0.67 -13.53 11.74
N VAL A 153 0.70 -12.65 12.74
CA VAL A 153 1.72 -11.58 12.86
C VAL A 153 3.02 -12.10 13.52
N LEU A 154 2.99 -13.30 14.12
CA LEU A 154 4.03 -13.83 15.02
C LEU A 154 4.31 -15.33 14.81
N ASP A 155 4.30 -15.77 13.55
CA ASP A 155 4.69 -17.12 13.13
C ASP A 155 4.09 -18.26 13.98
N GLY A 156 2.77 -18.19 14.23
CA GLY A 156 2.04 -19.23 14.96
C GLY A 156 1.97 -19.04 16.49
N THR A 157 2.58 -17.98 17.05
CA THR A 157 2.43 -17.65 18.48
C THR A 157 1.30 -16.63 18.73
N LYS A 158 0.48 -16.84 19.77
CA LYS A 158 -0.62 -15.92 20.11
C LYS A 158 -0.10 -14.68 20.81
N GLY A 159 -0.31 -13.51 20.21
CA GLY A 159 0.01 -12.21 20.81
C GLY A 159 1.52 -11.98 21.00
N LEU A 160 1.90 -10.76 21.33
CA LEU A 160 3.29 -10.25 21.30
C LEU A 160 4.20 -10.78 22.44
N GLY A 161 3.88 -11.93 23.04
CA GLY A 161 4.51 -12.42 24.28
C GLY A 161 6.02 -12.69 24.17
N ASN A 162 6.52 -12.97 22.96
CA ASN A 162 7.93 -13.22 22.68
C ASN A 162 8.68 -11.98 22.18
N VAL A 163 7.98 -10.88 21.89
CA VAL A 163 8.59 -9.63 21.43
C VAL A 163 9.14 -8.88 22.64
N SER A 164 10.47 -8.73 22.70
CA SER A 164 11.17 -8.12 23.85
C SER A 164 11.11 -6.57 23.90
N TYR A 165 10.53 -5.95 22.89
CA TYR A 165 10.44 -4.50 22.71
C TYR A 165 8.97 -4.06 22.83
N THR A 166 8.74 -2.80 23.20
CA THR A 166 7.40 -2.24 23.40
C THR A 166 7.17 -0.93 22.66
N GLY A 167 8.15 -0.45 21.90
CA GLY A 167 8.17 0.85 21.24
C GLY A 167 8.69 1.97 22.13
N ALA A 168 9.27 1.65 23.28
CA ALA A 168 9.66 2.64 24.28
C ALA A 168 10.64 3.68 23.70
N GLY A 169 10.35 4.97 23.94
CA GLY A 169 11.16 6.09 23.45
C GLY A 169 11.06 6.36 21.95
N VAL A 170 10.23 5.60 21.21
CA VAL A 170 9.97 5.86 19.79
C VAL A 170 8.72 6.71 19.65
N ARG A 171 8.86 7.79 18.88
CA ARG A 171 7.80 8.77 18.67
C ARG A 171 7.16 8.59 17.30
N VAL A 172 5.85 8.42 17.30
CA VAL A 172 5.03 8.12 16.13
C VAL A 172 4.02 9.24 15.91
N ALA A 173 3.85 9.70 14.67
CA ALA A 173 2.77 10.59 14.30
C ALA A 173 1.66 9.83 13.56
N VAL A 174 0.41 10.08 13.94
CA VAL A 174 -0.79 9.56 13.27
C VAL A 174 -1.51 10.72 12.60
N LEU A 175 -1.49 10.76 11.26
CA LEU A 175 -2.22 11.73 10.45
C LEU A 175 -3.57 11.13 10.08
N ASP A 176 -4.64 11.55 10.77
CA ASP A 176 -5.95 10.89 10.69
C ASP A 176 -7.10 11.81 11.15
N THR A 177 -8.20 11.26 11.68
CA THR A 177 -9.38 11.99 12.16
C THR A 177 -9.26 12.57 13.57
N GLY A 178 -8.09 12.43 14.20
CA GLY A 178 -7.78 12.96 15.53
C GLY A 178 -7.73 11.88 16.61
N VAL A 179 -7.87 12.30 17.86
CA VAL A 179 -7.93 11.40 19.03
C VAL A 179 -8.91 11.91 20.06
N LYS A 180 -9.72 11.01 20.61
CA LYS A 180 -10.61 11.23 21.75
C LYS A 180 -10.18 10.35 22.92
N SER A 181 -10.44 10.82 24.13
CA SER A 181 -10.07 10.11 25.36
C SER A 181 -10.56 8.67 25.38
N HIS A 182 -9.62 7.74 25.59
CA HIS A 182 -9.83 6.31 25.78
C HIS A 182 -8.78 5.82 26.79
N GLY A 183 -9.13 4.90 27.69
CA GLY A 183 -8.23 4.51 28.79
C GLY A 183 -6.93 3.82 28.35
N ASP A 184 -6.89 3.31 27.12
CA ASP A 184 -5.69 2.71 26.53
C ASP A 184 -4.84 3.67 25.70
N LEU A 185 -5.29 4.92 25.51
CA LEU A 185 -4.58 5.92 24.71
C LEU A 185 -4.06 7.04 25.60
N SER A 186 -2.77 7.33 25.47
CA SER A 186 -2.13 8.47 26.13
C SER A 186 -1.42 9.32 25.07
N PRO A 187 -2.16 10.20 24.36
CA PRO A 187 -1.58 11.01 23.31
C PRO A 187 -0.53 11.95 23.91
N ALA A 188 0.68 11.91 23.38
CA ALA A 188 1.78 12.74 23.86
C ALA A 188 1.66 14.20 23.36
N GLY A 189 0.87 14.40 22.30
CA GLY A 189 0.39 15.70 21.87
C GLY A 189 -0.65 15.57 20.76
N THR A 190 -1.35 16.66 20.48
CA THR A 190 -2.34 16.71 19.41
C THR A 190 -2.28 18.05 18.68
N TYR A 191 -2.62 18.02 17.39
CA TYR A 191 -2.78 19.22 16.57
C TYR A 191 -3.89 19.01 15.55
N SER A 192 -4.66 20.05 15.25
CA SER A 192 -5.75 19.97 14.28
C SER A 192 -5.56 20.99 13.18
N LEU A 193 -5.59 20.50 11.94
CA LEU A 193 -5.65 21.32 10.72
C LEU A 193 -7.08 21.47 10.20
N VAL A 194 -7.98 20.60 10.64
CA VAL A 194 -9.38 20.57 10.22
C VAL A 194 -10.30 20.62 11.44
N GLY A 195 -11.04 21.73 11.54
CA GLY A 195 -11.92 22.01 12.66
C GLY A 195 -11.21 22.58 13.89
N PRO A 196 -11.98 22.95 14.93
CA PRO A 196 -11.48 23.71 16.08
C PRO A 196 -10.77 22.86 17.14
N THR A 197 -10.84 21.53 17.05
CA THR A 197 -10.28 20.62 18.06
C THR A 197 -9.65 19.41 17.38
N SER A 198 -8.78 18.70 18.10
CA SER A 198 -8.19 17.43 17.67
C SER A 198 -9.05 16.21 18.04
N ASP A 199 -10.27 16.42 18.55
CA ASP A 199 -11.16 15.34 18.96
C ASP A 199 -11.48 14.43 17.77
N ASP A 200 -11.45 13.12 18.02
CA ASP A 200 -11.90 12.16 17.03
C ASP A 200 -13.44 12.13 16.97
N GLY A 201 -14.00 12.95 16.08
CA GLY A 201 -15.42 12.98 15.77
C GLY A 201 -15.86 11.82 14.87
N PHE A 202 -14.95 11.24 14.07
CA PHE A 202 -15.27 10.17 13.13
C PHE A 202 -15.11 8.77 13.73
N GLY A 203 -13.99 8.52 14.42
CA GLY A 203 -13.66 7.31 15.19
C GLY A 203 -12.47 6.49 14.68
N HIS A 204 -11.94 6.83 13.51
CA HIS A 204 -10.87 6.06 12.86
C HIS A 204 -9.50 6.29 13.51
N GLY A 205 -9.16 7.53 13.85
CA GLY A 205 -7.88 7.87 14.48
C GLY A 205 -7.64 7.20 15.83
N ASN A 206 -8.68 7.08 16.68
CA ASN A 206 -8.61 6.29 17.92
C ASN A 206 -8.25 4.83 17.65
N HIS A 207 -8.91 4.23 16.66
CA HIS A 207 -8.73 2.82 16.31
C HIS A 207 -7.30 2.56 15.80
N VAL A 208 -6.84 3.37 14.86
CA VAL A 208 -5.46 3.34 14.31
C VAL A 208 -4.43 3.50 15.42
N GLY A 209 -4.57 4.54 16.25
CA GLY A 209 -3.61 4.79 17.33
C GLY A 209 -3.61 3.69 18.40
N GLY A 210 -4.75 3.05 18.66
CA GLY A 210 -4.82 1.90 19.56
C GLY A 210 -4.14 0.64 19.01
N ILE A 211 -4.16 0.42 17.70
CA ILE A 211 -3.41 -0.69 17.07
C ILE A 211 -1.91 -0.45 17.21
N ILE A 212 -1.47 0.81 17.07
CA ILE A 212 -0.06 1.17 17.22
C ILE A 212 0.36 1.05 18.68
N ALA A 213 -0.24 1.82 19.59
CA ALA A 213 0.27 2.03 20.95
C ALA A 213 -0.77 1.88 22.06
N GLY A 214 -1.90 1.22 21.81
CA GLY A 214 -2.90 0.98 22.84
C GLY A 214 -2.35 0.12 23.98
N THR A 215 -2.48 0.55 25.23
CA THR A 215 -1.96 -0.23 26.37
C THR A 215 -2.73 -1.52 26.66
N GLY A 216 -3.96 -1.65 26.14
CA GLY A 216 -4.84 -2.79 26.40
C GLY A 216 -5.40 -2.85 27.83
N SER A 217 -5.19 -1.82 28.65
CA SER A 217 -5.58 -1.78 30.07
C SER A 217 -7.07 -2.08 30.30
N LYS A 218 -7.95 -1.64 29.39
CA LYS A 218 -9.41 -1.87 29.47
C LYS A 218 -9.87 -3.27 29.09
N SER A 219 -8.96 -4.12 28.62
CA SER A 219 -9.22 -5.51 28.23
C SER A 219 -8.32 -6.51 28.95
N GLY A 220 -7.55 -6.08 29.96
CA GLY A 220 -6.57 -6.93 30.63
C GLY A 220 -5.42 -7.36 29.70
N GLY A 221 -5.09 -6.52 28.71
CA GLY A 221 -4.02 -6.76 27.72
C GLY A 221 -4.48 -7.47 26.44
N LEU A 222 -5.73 -7.94 26.36
CA LEU A 222 -6.23 -8.71 25.21
C LEU A 222 -6.24 -7.92 23.89
N TYR A 223 -6.45 -6.61 23.98
CA TYR A 223 -6.47 -5.69 22.83
C TYR A 223 -5.35 -4.63 22.90
N ARG A 224 -4.18 -5.03 23.41
CA ARG A 224 -2.96 -4.21 23.41
C ARG A 224 -2.48 -4.00 21.97
N GLY A 225 -1.97 -2.80 21.66
CA GLY A 225 -1.32 -2.47 20.40
C GLY A 225 0.06 -3.10 20.24
N VAL A 226 0.67 -2.93 19.06
CA VAL A 226 1.96 -3.56 18.69
C VAL A 226 3.14 -2.94 19.44
N ALA A 227 3.16 -1.62 19.55
CA ALA A 227 4.18 -0.79 20.20
C ALA A 227 3.55 0.05 21.34
N PRO A 228 3.07 -0.61 22.41
CA PRO A 228 2.26 -0.04 23.49
C PRO A 228 2.93 1.06 24.33
N ASP A 229 4.26 1.16 24.31
CA ASP A 229 5.03 2.20 25.01
C ASP A 229 5.59 3.26 24.04
N ALA A 230 5.18 3.22 22.76
CA ALA A 230 5.48 4.29 21.81
C ALA A 230 4.70 5.57 22.13
N GLU A 231 5.36 6.71 21.95
CA GLU A 231 4.78 8.03 22.18
C GLU A 231 4.05 8.50 20.92
N VAL A 232 2.72 8.55 20.95
CA VAL A 232 1.90 8.91 19.78
C VAL A 232 1.49 10.37 19.78
N TYR A 233 1.80 11.08 18.70
CA TYR A 233 1.31 12.43 18.40
C TYR A 233 0.21 12.35 17.33
N TYR A 234 -0.95 12.95 17.60
CA TYR A 234 -2.07 12.92 16.65
C TYR A 234 -2.16 14.23 15.88
N VAL A 235 -2.17 14.15 14.56
CA VAL A 235 -2.36 15.30 13.67
C VAL A 235 -3.68 15.08 12.92
N LYS A 236 -4.72 15.82 13.31
CA LYS A 236 -6.04 15.72 12.67
C LYS A 236 -6.00 16.45 11.33
N VAL A 237 -6.07 15.66 10.24
CA VAL A 237 -6.10 16.13 8.85
C VAL A 237 -7.38 15.69 8.12
N LEU A 238 -8.19 14.85 8.77
CA LEU A 238 -9.53 14.46 8.34
C LEU A 238 -10.58 14.96 9.33
N ASP A 239 -11.66 15.51 8.81
CA ASP A 239 -12.77 16.08 9.57
C ASP A 239 -13.62 15.01 10.25
N ASP A 240 -14.72 15.42 10.87
CA ASP A 240 -15.60 14.52 11.62
C ASP A 240 -16.47 13.63 10.72
N ALA A 241 -16.43 13.84 9.40
CA ALA A 241 -16.98 12.95 8.38
C ALA A 241 -15.90 12.05 7.74
N GLY A 242 -14.66 12.10 8.24
CA GLY A 242 -13.54 11.31 7.72
C GLY A 242 -13.02 11.80 6.37
N GLN A 243 -13.26 13.07 6.02
CA GLN A 243 -12.86 13.70 4.76
C GLN A 243 -11.80 14.78 5.01
N GLY A 244 -10.93 15.01 4.05
CA GLY A 244 -9.98 16.11 4.03
C GLY A 244 -9.52 16.41 2.62
N LEU A 245 -8.58 17.33 2.46
CA LEU A 245 -7.95 17.62 1.18
C LEU A 245 -6.49 17.18 1.17
N SER A 246 -5.93 16.95 -0.01
CA SER A 246 -4.51 16.67 -0.17
C SER A 246 -3.66 17.79 0.46
N SER A 247 -4.09 19.05 0.33
CA SER A 247 -3.46 20.20 0.99
C SER A 247 -3.54 20.18 2.52
N ASP A 248 -4.56 19.55 3.10
CA ASP A 248 -4.68 19.33 4.53
C ASP A 248 -3.63 18.36 5.04
N VAL A 249 -3.48 17.26 4.32
CA VAL A 249 -2.50 16.21 4.63
C VAL A 249 -1.07 16.73 4.44
N ILE A 250 -0.78 17.44 3.35
CA ILE A 250 0.55 17.99 3.09
C ILE A 250 0.96 18.97 4.20
N ALA A 251 0.07 19.85 4.66
CA ALA A 251 0.44 20.74 5.77
C ALA A 251 0.54 19.98 7.11
N GLY A 252 -0.15 18.84 7.26
CA GLY A 252 0.03 17.94 8.39
C GLY A 252 1.45 17.34 8.41
N LEU A 253 1.96 16.99 7.23
CA LEU A 253 3.34 16.54 7.05
C LEU A 253 4.34 17.67 7.27
N ASP A 254 4.07 18.90 6.80
CA ASP A 254 4.86 20.09 7.14
C ASP A 254 4.98 20.27 8.65
N TYR A 255 3.85 20.19 9.36
CA TYR A 255 3.83 20.33 10.81
C TYR A 255 4.59 19.19 11.51
N ALA A 256 4.45 17.96 11.04
CA ALA A 256 5.19 16.81 11.56
C ALA A 256 6.71 16.96 11.34
N LEU A 257 7.14 17.47 10.18
CA LEU A 257 8.55 17.76 9.91
C LEU A 257 9.07 18.86 10.83
N TRP A 258 8.32 19.95 10.99
CA TRP A 258 8.66 21.03 11.91
C TRP A 258 8.78 20.52 13.35
N LEU A 259 7.84 19.71 13.82
CA LEU A 259 7.91 19.07 15.13
C LEU A 259 9.15 18.20 15.27
N ASN A 260 9.45 17.38 14.26
CA ASN A 260 10.63 16.52 14.24
C ASN A 260 11.93 17.32 14.38
N GLN A 261 12.07 18.41 13.63
CA GLN A 261 13.29 19.23 13.58
C GLN A 261 13.52 20.06 14.85
N ASN A 262 12.46 20.43 15.58
CA ASN A 262 12.57 21.40 16.67
C ASN A 262 12.39 20.80 18.07
N PHE A 263 11.55 19.79 18.26
CA PHE A 263 11.11 19.39 19.61
C PHE A 263 10.94 17.89 19.80
N TRP A 264 10.32 17.22 18.83
CA TRP A 264 9.70 15.94 19.05
C TRP A 264 10.43 14.78 18.37
N HIS A 265 11.35 14.98 17.42
CA HIS A 265 12.10 13.87 16.80
C HIS A 265 11.21 12.67 16.37
N ILE A 266 10.07 12.94 15.74
CA ILE A 266 9.16 11.90 15.20
C ILE A 266 9.96 10.95 14.31
N ARG A 267 9.85 9.64 14.50
CA ARG A 267 10.60 8.64 13.71
C ARG A 267 9.74 7.88 12.71
N VAL A 268 8.43 7.83 12.95
CA VAL A 268 7.47 7.12 12.10
C VAL A 268 6.22 7.95 11.92
N ILE A 269 5.69 8.02 10.70
CA ILE A 269 4.39 8.60 10.38
C ILE A 269 3.49 7.51 9.78
N ASN A 270 2.31 7.32 10.38
CA ASN A 270 1.25 6.48 9.83
C ASN A 270 0.25 7.33 9.07
N MET A 271 -0.04 6.93 7.83
CA MET A 271 -1.03 7.54 6.95
C MET A 271 -2.02 6.49 6.47
N SER A 272 -3.12 6.34 7.22
CA SER A 272 -4.21 5.41 6.93
C SER A 272 -5.31 6.09 6.10
N LEU A 273 -4.89 6.82 5.07
CA LEU A 273 -5.72 7.69 4.24
C LEU A 273 -5.15 7.79 2.82
N GLY A 274 -5.95 8.29 1.89
CA GLY A 274 -5.47 8.57 0.54
C GLY A 274 -6.56 8.97 -0.44
N HIS A 275 -6.15 9.15 -1.69
CA HIS A 275 -7.04 9.34 -2.84
C HIS A 275 -6.61 8.41 -3.99
N PRO A 276 -7.48 8.12 -4.98
CA PRO A 276 -7.07 7.37 -6.15
C PRO A 276 -5.93 8.07 -6.91
N VAL A 277 -5.07 7.28 -7.57
CA VAL A 277 -3.96 7.84 -8.35
C VAL A 277 -4.49 8.47 -9.65
N TYR A 278 -4.23 9.76 -9.84
CA TYR A 278 -4.67 10.57 -11.00
C TYR A 278 -3.52 11.12 -11.84
N GLU A 279 -2.29 11.13 -11.31
CA GLU A 279 -1.07 11.57 -12.00
C GLU A 279 0.13 10.69 -11.62
N SER A 280 1.26 10.87 -12.31
CA SER A 280 2.51 10.19 -11.96
C SER A 280 2.91 10.55 -10.53
N ALA A 281 3.50 9.59 -9.82
CA ALA A 281 4.12 9.77 -8.51
C ALA A 281 5.14 10.93 -8.48
N ALA A 282 5.76 11.27 -9.62
CA ALA A 282 6.69 12.40 -9.70
C ALA A 282 5.99 13.77 -9.67
N ASP A 283 4.74 13.83 -10.14
CA ASP A 283 3.95 15.06 -10.23
C ASP A 283 2.99 15.22 -9.05
N ASP A 284 2.49 14.11 -8.49
CA ASP A 284 1.56 14.10 -7.35
C ASP A 284 2.15 14.82 -6.13
N PRO A 285 1.56 15.94 -5.67
CA PRO A 285 2.11 16.75 -4.60
C PRO A 285 2.08 16.04 -3.23
N LEU A 286 1.12 15.13 -3.02
CA LEU A 286 1.05 14.33 -1.79
C LEU A 286 2.15 13.27 -1.78
N VAL A 287 2.48 12.69 -2.94
CA VAL A 287 3.64 11.80 -3.09
C VAL A 287 4.96 12.55 -2.88
N GLN A 288 5.10 13.75 -3.46
CA GLN A 288 6.28 14.60 -3.24
C GLN A 288 6.47 14.91 -1.75
N ALA A 289 5.39 15.21 -1.04
CA ALA A 289 5.41 15.48 0.39
C ALA A 289 5.90 14.28 1.20
N VAL A 290 5.33 13.08 1.01
CA VAL A 290 5.78 11.89 1.77
C VAL A 290 7.23 11.50 1.42
N ASN A 291 7.67 11.73 0.19
CA ASN A 291 9.05 11.49 -0.22
C ASN A 291 10.01 12.45 0.49
N ALA A 292 9.65 13.72 0.66
CA ALA A 292 10.45 14.67 1.40
C ALA A 292 10.54 14.33 2.90
N ILE A 293 9.47 13.79 3.49
CA ILE A 293 9.51 13.24 4.86
C ILE A 293 10.43 12.04 4.94
N TRP A 294 10.32 11.09 4.01
CA TRP A 294 11.19 9.92 3.92
C TRP A 294 12.67 10.34 3.88
N ASP A 295 12.99 11.30 3.01
CA ASP A 295 14.36 11.80 2.81
C ASP A 295 14.90 12.57 4.03
N SER A 296 14.03 13.01 4.95
CA SER A 296 14.44 13.59 6.24
C SER A 296 14.84 12.54 7.29
N GLY A 297 14.73 11.25 6.98
CA GLY A 297 15.04 10.14 7.89
C GLY A 297 13.85 9.64 8.71
N VAL A 298 12.64 10.09 8.39
CA VAL A 298 11.40 9.67 9.06
C VAL A 298 10.71 8.60 8.22
N VAL A 299 10.36 7.46 8.84
CA VAL A 299 9.67 6.38 8.14
C VAL A 299 8.23 6.78 7.87
N VAL A 300 7.74 6.56 6.64
CA VAL A 300 6.33 6.76 6.29
C VAL A 300 5.70 5.42 5.94
N VAL A 301 4.60 5.10 6.62
CA VAL A 301 3.79 3.89 6.41
C VAL A 301 2.41 4.30 5.92
N CYS A 302 2.05 3.83 4.73
CA CYS A 302 0.79 4.15 4.06
C CYS A 302 -0.08 2.89 3.91
N SER A 303 -1.39 3.04 4.05
CA SER A 303 -2.36 2.02 3.64
C SER A 303 -2.40 1.88 2.11
N ALA A 304 -2.54 0.66 1.59
CA ALA A 304 -2.64 0.43 0.14
C ALA A 304 -3.95 0.95 -0.49
N GLY A 305 -5.02 1.07 0.31
CA GLY A 305 -6.38 1.38 -0.13
C GLY A 305 -7.29 0.16 -0.08
N ASN A 306 -8.60 0.38 -0.21
CA ASN A 306 -9.62 -0.67 -0.05
C ASN A 306 -10.45 -0.93 -1.33
N ALA A 307 -9.86 -0.68 -2.51
CA ALA A 307 -10.53 -0.84 -3.79
C ALA A 307 -10.18 -2.16 -4.49
N GLY A 308 -9.68 -3.17 -3.78
CA GLY A 308 -9.20 -4.44 -4.35
C GLY A 308 -10.22 -5.19 -5.21
N ARG A 309 -11.51 -5.08 -4.90
CA ARG A 309 -12.61 -5.69 -5.67
C ARG A 309 -12.79 -5.07 -7.06
N ASN A 310 -12.23 -3.89 -7.27
CA ASN A 310 -12.20 -3.22 -8.57
C ASN A 310 -11.03 -3.71 -9.44
N GLY A 311 -10.23 -4.67 -8.95
CA GLY A 311 -9.11 -5.28 -9.66
C GLY A 311 -7.75 -4.64 -9.35
N TYR A 312 -6.83 -4.77 -10.30
CA TYR A 312 -5.47 -4.24 -10.26
C TYR A 312 -5.44 -2.72 -10.52
N GLY A 313 -4.33 -2.05 -10.16
CA GLY A 313 -4.20 -0.60 -10.35
C GLY A 313 -5.01 0.22 -9.35
N THR A 314 -5.28 -0.33 -8.17
CA THR A 314 -6.17 0.25 -7.16
C THR A 314 -5.43 0.81 -5.95
N ILE A 315 -4.09 0.76 -5.96
CA ILE A 315 -3.24 1.42 -4.96
C ILE A 315 -3.52 2.93 -4.95
N THR A 316 -3.73 3.50 -3.77
CA THR A 316 -4.01 4.93 -3.58
C THR A 316 -2.73 5.77 -3.42
N SER A 317 -2.82 7.06 -3.73
CA SER A 317 -1.83 8.05 -3.30
C SER A 317 -1.99 8.33 -1.79
N PRO A 318 -0.89 8.45 -1.02
CA PRO A 318 0.51 8.46 -1.45
C PRO A 318 1.21 7.08 -1.45
N GLY A 319 0.47 5.99 -1.20
CA GLY A 319 1.00 4.62 -1.21
C GLY A 319 1.53 4.14 -2.58
N ASN A 320 1.33 4.90 -3.65
CA ASN A 320 1.96 4.68 -4.95
C ASN A 320 3.42 5.18 -5.03
N SER A 321 3.93 5.88 -4.01
CA SER A 321 5.35 6.23 -3.96
C SER A 321 6.24 4.96 -3.95
N PRO A 322 7.32 4.92 -4.75
CA PRO A 322 8.28 3.81 -4.68
C PRO A 322 9.09 3.82 -3.37
N LYS A 323 9.19 4.95 -2.65
CA LYS A 323 10.01 5.04 -1.43
C LYS A 323 9.28 4.48 -0.21
N VAL A 324 8.09 5.00 0.07
CA VAL A 324 7.35 4.71 1.31
C VAL A 324 6.97 3.23 1.44
N ILE A 325 6.63 2.82 2.66
CA ILE A 325 6.11 1.48 2.94
C ILE A 325 4.60 1.49 2.70
N THR A 326 4.13 0.69 1.76
CA THR A 326 2.70 0.55 1.45
C THR A 326 2.21 -0.81 1.89
N VAL A 327 1.15 -0.82 2.69
CA VAL A 327 0.70 -2.04 3.39
C VAL A 327 -0.67 -2.48 2.90
N GLY A 328 -0.75 -3.70 2.37
CA GLY A 328 -2.02 -4.38 2.08
C GLY A 328 -2.55 -5.16 3.28
N SER A 329 -3.76 -5.71 3.16
CA SER A 329 -4.46 -6.38 4.25
C SER A 329 -4.66 -7.86 3.96
N LEU A 330 -4.47 -8.71 4.97
CA LEU A 330 -4.91 -10.10 4.99
C LEU A 330 -5.98 -10.36 6.05
N THR A 331 -6.74 -11.43 5.85
CA THR A 331 -7.68 -11.99 6.82
C THR A 331 -7.12 -13.29 7.37
N THR A 332 -7.39 -13.54 8.65
CA THR A 332 -6.84 -14.66 9.41
C THR A 332 -7.91 -15.62 9.89
N TRP A 333 -9.12 -15.51 9.33
CA TRP A 333 -10.32 -16.29 9.67
C TRP A 333 -10.75 -16.30 11.15
N GLY A 334 -10.07 -15.51 11.99
CA GLY A 334 -10.19 -15.51 13.45
C GLY A 334 -9.42 -16.63 14.15
N ASP A 335 -8.72 -17.48 13.41
CA ASP A 335 -7.99 -18.64 13.94
C ASP A 335 -6.49 -18.34 14.12
N ASN A 336 -5.71 -19.40 14.34
CA ASN A 336 -4.26 -19.32 14.52
C ASN A 336 -3.52 -20.23 13.52
N GLU A 337 -4.03 -20.31 12.29
CA GLU A 337 -3.48 -21.16 11.23
C GLU A 337 -2.96 -20.29 10.07
N PRO A 338 -1.71 -19.79 10.14
CA PRO A 338 -1.18 -18.86 9.15
C PRO A 338 -1.13 -19.40 7.70
N GLY A 339 -1.32 -20.70 7.51
CA GLY A 339 -1.38 -21.36 6.21
C GLY A 339 -2.72 -21.22 5.47
N ASN A 340 -3.80 -20.81 6.17
CA ASN A 340 -5.11 -20.57 5.55
C ASN A 340 -5.45 -19.08 5.39
N ASP A 341 -4.58 -18.19 5.90
CA ASP A 341 -4.68 -16.75 5.70
C ASP A 341 -4.89 -16.46 4.22
N ILE A 342 -5.64 -15.41 3.88
CA ILE A 342 -5.75 -14.94 2.49
C ILE A 342 -5.71 -13.42 2.44
N VAL A 343 -5.30 -12.88 1.29
CA VAL A 343 -5.40 -11.43 1.05
C VAL A 343 -6.86 -11.00 1.18
N SER A 344 -7.11 -9.95 1.96
CA SER A 344 -8.45 -9.40 2.15
C SER A 344 -9.03 -8.96 0.82
N THR A 345 -10.29 -9.33 0.54
CA THR A 345 -10.92 -9.03 -0.77
C THR A 345 -10.95 -7.54 -1.10
N PHE A 346 -11.03 -6.68 -0.07
CA PHE A 346 -10.99 -5.22 -0.22
C PHE A 346 -9.57 -4.68 -0.43
N SER A 347 -8.50 -5.39 -0.08
CA SER A 347 -7.14 -4.86 -0.15
C SER A 347 -6.79 -4.44 -1.57
N SER A 348 -6.48 -3.16 -1.77
CA SER A 348 -6.05 -2.64 -3.07
C SER A 348 -4.83 -3.41 -3.60
N ARG A 349 -4.79 -3.55 -4.92
CA ARG A 349 -3.79 -4.33 -5.64
C ARG A 349 -3.00 -3.45 -6.61
N GLY A 350 -1.71 -3.70 -6.70
CA GLY A 350 -0.82 -3.09 -7.68
C GLY A 350 -1.06 -3.61 -9.10
N PRO A 351 -0.10 -3.44 -10.02
CA PRO A 351 0.94 -2.41 -9.90
C PRO A 351 0.30 -1.03 -9.76
N THR A 352 1.03 -0.01 -9.35
CA THR A 352 0.47 1.35 -9.24
C THR A 352 -0.07 1.81 -10.60
N ARG A 353 -1.22 2.48 -10.63
CA ARG A 353 -1.99 2.73 -11.86
C ARG A 353 -1.21 3.40 -13.01
N ILE A 354 -0.38 4.39 -12.69
CA ILE A 354 0.32 5.20 -13.71
C ILE A 354 1.78 4.75 -13.88
N ASP A 355 2.58 4.80 -12.81
CA ASP A 355 4.03 4.49 -12.90
C ASP A 355 4.37 3.01 -12.85
N ARG A 356 3.38 2.16 -12.59
CA ARG A 356 3.50 0.69 -12.56
C ARG A 356 4.53 0.15 -11.57
N TYR A 357 4.69 0.72 -10.38
CA TYR A 357 5.47 0.10 -9.31
C TYR A 357 4.75 -1.13 -8.70
N VAL A 358 5.52 -2.13 -8.28
CA VAL A 358 5.01 -3.26 -7.48
C VAL A 358 4.59 -2.74 -6.12
N LYS A 359 3.31 -2.91 -5.80
CA LYS A 359 2.69 -2.51 -4.54
C LYS A 359 1.54 -3.48 -4.23
N PRO A 360 1.20 -3.73 -2.95
CA PRO A 360 1.85 -3.21 -1.75
C PRO A 360 3.28 -3.73 -1.57
N ASP A 361 4.06 -3.18 -0.64
CA ASP A 361 5.41 -3.69 -0.34
C ASP A 361 5.35 -4.97 0.51
N LEU A 362 4.37 -5.05 1.41
CA LEU A 362 4.03 -6.23 2.21
C LEU A 362 2.57 -6.15 2.67
N ILE A 363 2.08 -7.23 3.26
CA ILE A 363 0.74 -7.30 3.85
C ILE A 363 0.79 -7.58 5.35
N ALA A 364 -0.22 -7.12 6.08
CA ALA A 364 -0.38 -7.39 7.52
C ALA A 364 -1.85 -7.65 7.88
N HIS A 365 -2.11 -8.06 9.12
CA HIS A 365 -3.46 -8.27 9.61
C HIS A 365 -4.26 -6.96 9.60
N GLY A 366 -5.32 -6.90 8.79
CA GLY A 366 -6.15 -5.72 8.64
C GLY A 366 -7.65 -6.01 8.59
N ASN A 367 -8.08 -7.26 8.73
CA ASN A 367 -9.49 -7.63 8.72
C ASN A 367 -10.00 -7.95 10.14
N ARG A 368 -11.10 -7.31 10.54
CA ARG A 368 -11.79 -7.52 11.82
C ARG A 368 -10.90 -7.23 13.04
N VAL A 369 -10.03 -6.23 12.93
CA VAL A 369 -9.12 -5.81 13.99
C VAL A 369 -9.89 -5.07 15.07
N ILE A 370 -9.71 -5.50 16.32
CA ILE A 370 -10.31 -4.88 17.50
C ILE A 370 -9.34 -3.84 18.07
N SER A 371 -9.79 -2.61 18.30
CA SER A 371 -8.96 -1.55 18.87
C SER A 371 -9.81 -0.49 19.59
N ALA A 372 -9.18 0.53 20.16
CA ALA A 372 -9.79 1.58 20.96
C ALA A 372 -10.96 2.26 20.23
N ASN A 373 -12.11 2.38 20.90
CA ASN A 373 -13.24 3.15 20.41
C ASN A 373 -13.06 4.65 20.67
N ALA A 374 -13.63 5.50 19.80
CA ALA A 374 -13.85 6.90 20.07
C ALA A 374 -15.31 7.13 20.52
N VAL A 375 -15.49 7.50 21.79
CA VAL A 375 -16.83 7.65 22.38
C VAL A 375 -17.66 8.71 21.62
N ARG A 376 -18.90 8.35 21.27
CA ARG A 376 -19.88 9.20 20.53
C ARG A 376 -19.41 9.66 19.15
N SER A 377 -18.47 8.95 18.55
CA SER A 377 -18.01 9.20 17.19
C SER A 377 -19.11 8.90 16.15
N TYR A 378 -18.90 9.34 14.91
CA TYR A 378 -19.77 9.00 13.79
C TYR A 378 -19.89 7.49 13.63
N MET A 379 -18.78 6.75 13.69
CA MET A 379 -18.78 5.29 13.60
C MET A 379 -19.64 4.65 14.69
N GLU A 380 -19.40 4.99 15.96
CA GLU A 380 -20.16 4.42 17.08
C GLU A 380 -21.67 4.66 16.96
N LYS A 381 -22.07 5.86 16.49
CA LYS A 381 -23.48 6.22 16.35
C LYS A 381 -24.18 5.49 15.21
N ASN A 382 -23.49 5.30 14.09
CA ASN A 382 -24.09 4.76 12.88
C ASN A 382 -23.92 3.24 12.74
N TYR A 383 -22.94 2.64 13.42
CA TYR A 383 -22.64 1.21 13.37
C TYR A 383 -22.38 0.60 14.78
N PRO A 384 -23.29 0.79 15.75
CA PRO A 384 -23.10 0.34 17.12
C PRO A 384 -22.91 -1.18 17.26
N GLU A 385 -23.29 -1.98 16.26
CA GLU A 385 -23.07 -3.43 16.21
C GLU A 385 -21.60 -3.84 16.17
N LEU A 386 -20.70 -2.92 15.79
CA LEU A 386 -19.25 -3.14 15.76
C LEU A 386 -18.57 -2.83 17.11
N LEU A 387 -19.30 -2.34 18.10
CA LEU A 387 -18.78 -2.13 19.44
C LEU A 387 -18.43 -3.46 20.11
N ILE A 388 -17.20 -3.56 20.61
CA ILE A 388 -16.68 -4.73 21.29
C ILE A 388 -16.57 -4.47 22.79
N LYS A 389 -17.15 -5.39 23.55
CA LYS A 389 -17.03 -5.45 24.99
C LYS A 389 -15.99 -6.51 25.37
N ALA A 390 -14.88 -6.09 25.94
CA ALA A 390 -13.86 -7.00 26.43
C ALA A 390 -14.44 -7.93 27.52
N PRO A 391 -13.91 -9.17 27.66
CA PRO A 391 -14.32 -10.08 28.72
C PRO A 391 -14.24 -9.41 30.10
N LYS A 392 -15.30 -9.55 30.91
CA LYS A 392 -15.41 -8.96 32.27
C LYS A 392 -15.45 -7.42 32.32
N ALA A 393 -15.40 -6.71 31.19
CA ALA A 393 -15.56 -5.26 31.17
C ALA A 393 -17.00 -4.83 31.52
N LYS A 394 -17.17 -3.62 32.04
CA LYS A 394 -18.50 -3.07 32.36
C LYS A 394 -19.17 -2.43 31.13
N LYS A 395 -18.37 -1.91 30.18
CA LYS A 395 -18.82 -1.18 29.00
C LYS A 395 -18.11 -1.70 27.75
N ALA A 396 -18.68 -1.47 26.58
CA ALA A 396 -17.99 -1.65 25.31
C ALA A 396 -17.05 -0.44 25.13
N GLU A 397 -15.75 -0.67 25.25
CA GLU A 397 -14.70 0.35 25.10
C GLU A 397 -13.91 0.14 23.80
N TYR A 398 -14.12 -0.96 23.08
CA TYR A 398 -13.41 -1.29 21.85
C TYR A 398 -14.33 -1.30 20.64
N TYR A 399 -13.74 -1.31 19.45
CA TYR A 399 -14.44 -1.25 18.18
C TYR A 399 -13.74 -2.16 17.16
N GLN A 400 -14.50 -2.87 16.33
CA GLN A 400 -13.97 -3.77 15.32
C GLN A 400 -14.02 -3.11 13.93
N LEU A 401 -12.88 -2.97 13.25
CA LEU A 401 -12.80 -2.43 11.88
C LEU A 401 -12.03 -3.37 10.95
N SER A 402 -12.28 -3.23 9.65
CA SER A 402 -11.52 -3.87 8.58
C SER A 402 -11.03 -2.83 7.59
N GLY A 403 -9.76 -2.90 7.20
CA GLY A 403 -9.16 -2.01 6.22
C GLY A 403 -7.64 -2.13 6.15
N THR A 404 -7.06 -1.70 5.04
CA THR A 404 -5.61 -1.53 4.93
C THR A 404 -5.06 -0.48 5.89
N SER A 405 -5.92 0.43 6.39
CA SER A 405 -5.65 1.32 7.52
C SER A 405 -5.16 0.59 8.77
N MET A 406 -5.81 -0.52 9.13
CA MET A 406 -5.47 -1.31 10.30
C MET A 406 -4.16 -2.07 10.09
N ALA A 407 -3.96 -2.63 8.88
CA ALA A 407 -2.71 -3.29 8.53
C ALA A 407 -1.50 -2.33 8.55
N ALA A 408 -1.66 -1.10 8.04
CA ALA A 408 -0.64 -0.05 8.11
C ALA A 408 -0.29 0.32 9.56
N ALA A 409 -1.29 0.36 10.44
CA ALA A 409 -1.09 0.60 11.86
C ALA A 409 -0.30 -0.54 12.54
N VAL A 410 -0.54 -1.80 12.17
CA VAL A 410 0.25 -2.95 12.63
C VAL A 410 1.72 -2.81 12.22
N VAL A 411 1.98 -2.51 10.95
CA VAL A 411 3.35 -2.30 10.44
C VAL A 411 4.02 -1.10 11.10
N THR A 412 3.28 -0.01 11.33
CA THR A 412 3.80 1.17 12.05
C THR A 412 4.29 0.80 13.45
N GLY A 413 3.54 -0.02 14.18
CA GLY A 413 4.00 -0.52 15.47
C GLY A 413 5.23 -1.41 15.34
N ALA A 414 5.30 -2.30 14.34
CA ALA A 414 6.50 -3.11 14.09
C ALA A 414 7.74 -2.24 13.80
N VAL A 415 7.59 -1.15 13.02
CA VAL A 415 8.64 -0.17 12.80
C VAL A 415 9.09 0.49 14.10
N ALA A 416 8.16 0.83 15.00
CA ALA A 416 8.52 1.39 16.30
C ALA A 416 9.33 0.41 17.16
N LEU A 417 8.99 -0.88 17.13
CA LEU A 417 9.78 -1.93 17.80
C LEU A 417 11.20 -2.04 17.22
N MET A 418 11.33 -1.98 15.89
CA MET A 418 12.64 -2.00 15.21
C MET A 418 13.50 -0.80 15.61
N LEU A 419 12.89 0.38 15.73
CA LEU A 419 13.56 1.63 16.10
C LEU A 419 13.93 1.70 17.59
N GLU A 420 13.18 1.03 18.47
CA GLU A 420 13.59 0.86 19.87
C GLU A 420 14.84 -0.04 19.93
N LYS A 421 14.82 -1.17 19.19
CA LYS A 421 15.95 -2.09 19.12
C LYS A 421 17.21 -1.43 18.55
N ASP A 422 17.07 -0.71 17.44
CA ASP A 422 18.17 -0.04 16.74
C ASP A 422 17.72 1.36 16.29
N PRO A 423 18.01 2.40 17.10
CA PRO A 423 17.65 3.77 16.78
C PRO A 423 18.35 4.33 15.54
N THR A 424 19.40 3.67 15.03
CA THR A 424 20.22 4.14 13.89
C THR A 424 19.63 3.77 12.53
N LEU A 425 18.60 2.92 12.51
CA LEU A 425 18.00 2.46 11.27
C LEU A 425 17.43 3.61 10.42
N THR A 426 17.84 3.65 9.16
CA THR A 426 17.28 4.52 8.13
C THR A 426 15.95 3.97 7.61
N PRO A 427 15.06 4.83 7.05
CA PRO A 427 13.82 4.36 6.42
C PRO A 427 13.99 3.26 5.38
N ASP A 428 14.98 3.39 4.48
CA ASP A 428 15.28 2.38 3.46
C ASP A 428 15.66 1.02 4.06
N THR A 429 16.55 1.02 5.06
CA THR A 429 16.90 -0.20 5.79
C THR A 429 15.69 -0.83 6.46
N ILE A 430 14.82 -0.05 7.10
CA ILE A 430 13.60 -0.58 7.74
C ILE A 430 12.69 -1.27 6.72
N LYS A 431 12.42 -0.60 5.60
CA LYS A 431 11.62 -1.17 4.52
C LYS A 431 12.23 -2.47 3.97
N ALA A 432 13.53 -2.48 3.70
CA ALA A 432 14.23 -3.65 3.19
C ALA A 432 14.16 -4.83 4.18
N ARG A 433 14.40 -4.59 5.48
CA ARG A 433 14.32 -5.64 6.51
C ARG A 433 12.90 -6.19 6.64
N LEU A 434 11.88 -5.34 6.66
CA LEU A 434 10.47 -5.75 6.67
C LEU A 434 10.11 -6.65 5.47
N MET A 435 10.54 -6.25 4.26
CA MET A 435 10.27 -7.03 3.04
C MET A 435 11.04 -8.36 3.02
N ARG A 436 12.30 -8.35 3.43
CA ARG A 436 13.15 -9.54 3.45
C ARG A 436 12.64 -10.58 4.43
N SER A 437 12.33 -10.16 5.66
CA SER A 437 11.90 -11.06 6.73
C SER A 437 10.43 -11.48 6.63
N ALA A 438 9.63 -10.81 5.78
CA ALA A 438 8.23 -11.15 5.58
C ALA A 438 8.06 -12.64 5.25
N ARG A 439 7.14 -13.30 5.97
CA ARG A 439 6.79 -14.70 5.76
C ARG A 439 6.26 -14.86 4.35
N LYS A 440 6.92 -15.71 3.57
CA LYS A 440 6.50 -16.05 2.22
C LYS A 440 5.27 -16.96 2.31
N VAL A 441 4.32 -16.67 1.47
CA VAL A 441 3.00 -17.29 1.42
C VAL A 441 2.72 -17.54 -0.04
N ASP A 442 2.21 -18.72 -0.37
CA ASP A 442 1.85 -19.10 -1.73
C ASP A 442 0.54 -18.40 -2.14
N PHE A 443 0.63 -17.09 -2.31
CA PHE A 443 -0.34 -16.34 -3.08
C PHE A 443 0.41 -15.86 -4.31
N SER A 444 0.16 -16.50 -5.45
CA SER A 444 0.83 -16.24 -6.75
C SER A 444 0.76 -14.79 -7.26
N ASP A 445 0.11 -13.87 -6.56
CA ASP A 445 -0.09 -12.48 -6.96
C ASP A 445 0.77 -11.49 -6.13
N VAL A 446 1.96 -11.17 -6.64
CA VAL A 446 2.86 -10.15 -6.06
C VAL A 446 2.23 -8.75 -5.97
N PHE A 447 1.22 -8.45 -6.81
CA PHE A 447 0.49 -7.18 -6.75
C PHE A 447 -0.57 -7.16 -5.66
N ALA A 448 -0.87 -8.29 -5.04
CA ALA A 448 -1.70 -8.38 -3.85
C ALA A 448 -0.87 -8.48 -2.56
N THR A 449 0.29 -9.15 -2.60
CA THR A 449 1.06 -9.51 -1.42
C THR A 449 2.34 -8.73 -1.19
N GLY A 450 2.93 -8.17 -2.24
CA GLY A 450 4.28 -7.63 -2.19
C GLY A 450 5.28 -8.72 -1.78
N ALA A 451 6.11 -8.42 -0.79
CA ALA A 451 7.14 -9.32 -0.29
C ALA A 451 6.60 -10.44 0.63
N GLY A 452 5.30 -10.43 0.99
CA GLY A 452 4.68 -11.42 1.86
C GLY A 452 4.06 -10.82 3.13
N VAL A 453 3.79 -11.68 4.10
CA VAL A 453 3.15 -11.31 5.37
C VAL A 453 4.18 -10.78 6.37
N LEU A 454 3.88 -9.67 7.03
CA LEU A 454 4.70 -9.11 8.11
C LEU A 454 5.13 -10.20 9.12
N ASN A 455 6.43 -10.29 9.37
CA ASN A 455 7.03 -11.08 10.44
C ASN A 455 7.81 -10.15 11.37
N ILE A 456 7.25 -9.83 12.54
CA ILE A 456 7.87 -8.87 13.48
C ILE A 456 9.19 -9.44 14.03
N GLU A 457 9.20 -10.71 14.42
CA GLU A 457 10.40 -11.35 14.98
C GLU A 457 11.52 -11.42 13.95
N GLY A 458 11.19 -11.81 12.71
CA GLY A 458 12.12 -11.81 11.59
C GLY A 458 12.67 -10.43 11.29
N ALA A 459 11.81 -9.39 11.28
CA ALA A 459 12.25 -8.01 11.04
C ALA A 459 13.17 -7.48 12.15
N LEU A 460 12.92 -7.87 13.40
CA LEU A 460 13.79 -7.58 14.52
C LEU A 460 15.11 -8.35 14.42
N ALA A 461 15.09 -9.62 14.01
CA ALA A 461 16.28 -10.47 13.92
C ALA A 461 17.19 -10.13 12.71
N GLU A 462 16.62 -9.56 11.65
CA GLU A 462 17.35 -9.24 10.43
C GLU A 462 18.49 -8.25 10.68
N ALA A 463 19.63 -8.54 10.07
CA ALA A 463 20.84 -7.75 10.16
C ALA A 463 21.28 -7.32 8.76
N GLY A 464 21.67 -6.06 8.60
CA GLY A 464 22.09 -5.51 7.32
C GLY A 464 21.45 -4.17 7.04
N ASN A 465 22.11 -3.35 6.23
CA ASN A 465 21.68 -2.00 5.91
C ASN A 465 21.70 -1.82 4.40
N VAL A 466 20.78 -1.01 3.88
CA VAL A 466 20.76 -0.60 2.48
C VAL A 466 20.70 0.91 2.38
N SER A 467 21.24 1.46 1.31
CA SER A 467 21.20 2.90 1.04
C SER A 467 19.87 3.34 0.42
N GLN A 468 19.19 2.45 -0.32
CA GLN A 468 17.90 2.72 -0.96
C GLN A 468 17.05 1.45 -0.99
N ALA A 469 15.74 1.60 -0.79
CA ALA A 469 14.78 0.51 -0.86
C ALA A 469 13.56 0.77 -1.76
N PRO A 470 13.73 1.19 -3.03
CA PRO A 470 12.60 1.53 -3.89
C PRO A 470 11.80 0.29 -4.29
N SER A 471 10.47 0.42 -4.35
CA SER A 471 9.61 -0.62 -4.91
C SER A 471 9.94 -0.85 -6.40
N PRO A 472 10.05 -2.10 -6.87
CA PRO A 472 10.39 -2.39 -8.27
C PRO A 472 9.39 -1.80 -9.26
N LYS A 473 9.87 -1.39 -10.44
CA LYS A 473 9.00 -0.90 -11.52
C LYS A 473 8.65 -2.03 -12.48
N VAL A 474 7.40 -2.08 -12.92
CA VAL A 474 6.92 -3.09 -13.85
C VAL A 474 6.87 -2.55 -15.26
N LYS A 475 7.43 -3.31 -16.19
CA LYS A 475 7.33 -3.08 -17.62
C LYS A 475 6.52 -4.20 -18.25
N ARG A 476 5.44 -3.85 -18.94
CA ARG A 476 4.71 -4.78 -19.81
C ARG A 476 5.36 -4.77 -21.19
N ASP A 477 5.57 -5.94 -21.76
CA ASP A 477 5.83 -6.10 -23.18
C ASP A 477 4.50 -6.31 -23.90
N ASP A 478 4.11 -5.35 -24.74
CA ASP A 478 2.82 -5.36 -25.41
C ASP A 478 2.76 -6.41 -26.54
N ALA A 479 3.91 -6.87 -27.06
CA ALA A 479 3.96 -7.88 -28.12
C ALA A 479 3.70 -9.29 -27.59
N SER A 480 4.30 -9.63 -26.45
CA SER A 480 4.17 -10.95 -25.82
C SER A 480 3.11 -11.00 -24.71
N GLY A 481 2.62 -9.84 -24.25
CA GLY A 481 1.76 -9.73 -23.07
C GLY A 481 2.48 -9.98 -21.74
N ARG A 482 3.80 -10.21 -21.75
CA ARG A 482 4.62 -10.56 -20.58
C ARG A 482 4.91 -9.34 -19.70
N MET A 483 5.20 -9.58 -18.44
CA MET A 483 5.54 -8.56 -17.43
C MET A 483 6.99 -8.76 -16.96
N ALA A 484 7.76 -7.69 -16.87
CA ALA A 484 9.14 -7.67 -16.40
C ALA A 484 9.31 -6.67 -15.25
N PHE A 485 10.21 -6.97 -14.32
CA PHE A 485 10.53 -6.09 -13.19
C PHE A 485 11.89 -5.41 -13.42
N GLN A 486 11.94 -4.09 -13.28
CA GLN A 486 13.14 -3.28 -13.40
C GLN A 486 13.74 -2.98 -12.02
N GLU A 487 15.04 -2.66 -12.00
CA GLU A 487 15.75 -2.16 -10.80
C GLU A 487 15.84 -3.19 -9.64
N THR A 488 15.68 -4.47 -9.93
CA THR A 488 15.81 -5.55 -8.93
C THR A 488 17.21 -5.57 -8.29
N GLY A 489 18.27 -5.21 -9.02
CA GLY A 489 19.64 -5.15 -8.50
C GLY A 489 19.89 -4.10 -7.40
N LYS A 490 19.05 -3.06 -7.25
CA LYS A 490 19.23 -2.05 -6.17
C LYS A 490 18.62 -2.48 -4.84
N LEU A 491 17.58 -3.32 -4.87
CA LEU A 491 16.99 -3.92 -3.68
C LEU A 491 17.58 -5.30 -3.35
N TRP A 492 17.98 -6.04 -4.38
CA TRP A 492 18.26 -7.48 -4.34
C TRP A 492 19.63 -7.85 -4.94
N GLY A 493 20.45 -6.90 -5.38
CA GLY A 493 21.79 -7.14 -5.96
C GLY A 493 22.94 -7.09 -4.96
N ASN A 494 22.65 -7.04 -3.66
CA ASN A 494 23.64 -7.26 -2.60
C ASN A 494 23.65 -8.77 -2.26
N GLN A 495 24.83 -9.40 -2.19
CA GLN A 495 25.01 -10.81 -1.78
C GLN A 495 24.31 -11.14 -0.44
N GLN A 496 24.10 -10.15 0.44
CA GLN A 496 23.34 -10.31 1.69
C GLN A 496 21.83 -10.17 1.54
N PHE A 497 21.32 -9.59 0.45
CA PHE A 497 19.90 -9.24 0.23
C PHE A 497 19.29 -9.89 -1.01
N ALA A 498 19.93 -10.88 -1.65
CA ALA A 498 19.36 -11.55 -2.82
C ALA A 498 17.98 -12.17 -2.54
N LEU A 499 17.05 -12.02 -3.48
CA LEU A 499 15.79 -12.77 -3.46
C LEU A 499 16.12 -14.25 -3.60
N GLY A 500 15.92 -15.01 -2.51
CA GLY A 500 15.94 -16.49 -2.57
C GLY A 500 14.77 -17.08 -3.35
N TYR A 501 13.75 -16.27 -3.70
CA TYR A 501 12.60 -16.69 -4.50
C TYR A 501 12.14 -15.55 -5.39
N LEU A 502 12.14 -15.80 -6.70
CA LEU A 502 11.56 -14.92 -7.70
C LEU A 502 10.32 -15.60 -8.26
N TRP A 503 9.16 -15.13 -7.80
CA TRP A 503 7.87 -15.60 -8.29
C TRP A 503 7.56 -14.87 -9.60
N SER A 504 7.41 -15.66 -10.65
CA SER A 504 7.08 -15.16 -11.98
C SER A 504 6.14 -16.17 -12.63
N ASP A 505 4.86 -15.83 -12.73
CA ASP A 505 3.89 -16.52 -13.57
C ASP A 505 4.12 -16.19 -15.08
N GLY A 506 5.38 -15.94 -15.45
CA GLY A 506 5.87 -15.42 -16.71
C GLY A 506 7.39 -15.57 -16.84
N ILE A 507 7.99 -14.99 -17.89
CA ILE A 507 9.42 -15.15 -18.18
C ILE A 507 10.25 -14.05 -17.51
N LEU A 508 11.25 -14.46 -16.73
CA LEU A 508 12.27 -13.59 -16.15
C LEU A 508 13.25 -13.14 -17.23
N TRP A 509 13.28 -11.84 -17.52
CA TRP A 509 14.30 -11.22 -18.36
C TRP A 509 15.24 -10.36 -17.52
N ALA A 510 16.50 -10.78 -17.40
CA ALA A 510 17.59 -9.89 -17.03
C ALA A 510 18.29 -9.41 -18.31
N LYS A 511 18.60 -8.10 -18.42
CA LYS A 511 19.56 -7.61 -19.41
C LYS A 511 20.92 -7.48 -18.73
N GLY A 512 21.83 -8.41 -19.03
CA GLY A 512 23.15 -8.55 -18.39
C GLY A 512 23.32 -9.92 -17.74
N THR A 513 24.54 -10.23 -17.28
CA THR A 513 24.85 -11.47 -16.54
C THR A 513 23.93 -11.59 -15.33
N VAL A 514 23.13 -12.66 -15.27
CA VAL A 514 22.58 -13.12 -13.99
C VAL A 514 23.75 -13.81 -13.31
N ASP A 515 24.34 -13.18 -12.32
CA ASP A 515 25.32 -13.80 -11.41
C ASP A 515 24.60 -14.01 -10.09
N SER A 516 24.21 -15.25 -9.81
CA SER A 516 23.69 -15.63 -8.50
C SER A 516 24.73 -16.42 -7.73
N GLN A 517 25.36 -15.76 -6.77
CA GLN A 517 26.20 -16.38 -5.74
C GLN A 517 25.26 -16.99 -4.68
N GLY A 518 24.58 -18.12 -4.97
CA GLY A 518 23.59 -18.73 -4.07
C GLY A 518 22.67 -19.80 -4.68
N TYR A 519 21.52 -20.05 -4.04
CA TYR A 519 20.46 -20.96 -4.52
C TYR A 519 19.48 -20.20 -5.45
N LEU A 520 19.28 -20.70 -6.66
CA LEU A 520 18.24 -20.27 -7.59
C LEU A 520 17.21 -21.40 -7.72
N TRP A 521 15.99 -21.17 -7.24
CA TRP A 521 14.88 -22.14 -7.23
C TRP A 521 13.75 -21.65 -8.14
N SER A 522 13.21 -22.53 -8.99
CA SER A 522 12.07 -22.22 -9.85
C SER A 522 11.08 -23.39 -9.94
N ASP A 523 9.82 -23.13 -9.59
CA ASP A 523 8.76 -24.14 -9.58
C ASP A 523 8.04 -24.23 -10.94
N GLY A 524 8.59 -23.61 -11.99
CA GLY A 524 7.91 -23.35 -13.26
C GLY A 524 8.83 -23.34 -14.48
N TYR A 525 8.68 -22.34 -15.35
CA TYR A 525 9.51 -22.21 -16.55
C TYR A 525 10.61 -21.18 -16.31
N LEU A 526 11.87 -21.60 -16.42
CA LEU A 526 13.03 -20.72 -16.43
C LEU A 526 13.58 -20.64 -17.86
N TRP A 527 13.46 -19.47 -18.50
CA TRP A 527 13.89 -19.21 -19.89
C TRP A 527 14.97 -18.13 -19.88
N SER A 528 16.09 -18.36 -20.56
CA SER A 528 17.18 -17.37 -20.70
C SER A 528 17.71 -17.29 -22.13
N ASP A 529 17.51 -16.15 -22.79
CA ASP A 529 17.96 -15.90 -24.17
C ASP A 529 19.41 -15.31 -24.23
N GLY A 530 20.17 -15.42 -23.13
CA GLY A 530 21.48 -14.77 -22.95
C GLY A 530 22.49 -15.62 -22.18
N TYR A 531 23.13 -15.04 -21.15
CA TYR A 531 24.03 -15.75 -20.25
C TYR A 531 23.32 -15.98 -18.92
N LEU A 532 23.16 -17.24 -18.52
CA LEU A 532 22.75 -17.63 -17.18
C LEU A 532 23.98 -18.19 -16.47
N TRP A 533 24.45 -17.50 -15.42
CA TRP A 533 25.57 -17.90 -14.58
C TRP A 533 25.07 -18.14 -13.15
N SER A 534 25.52 -19.24 -12.55
CA SER A 534 25.22 -19.55 -11.16
C SER A 534 26.48 -20.09 -10.49
N ASP A 535 26.89 -19.45 -9.40
CA ASP A 535 28.06 -19.85 -8.61
C ASP A 535 27.64 -20.75 -7.41
N GLY A 536 26.39 -21.24 -7.41
CA GLY A 536 25.80 -22.05 -6.34
C GLY A 536 24.88 -23.18 -6.84
N TYR A 537 23.66 -23.29 -6.32
CA TYR A 537 22.72 -24.36 -6.69
C TYR A 537 21.65 -23.80 -7.63
N LEU A 538 21.50 -24.39 -8.82
CA LEU A 538 20.39 -24.11 -9.73
C LEU A 538 19.43 -25.30 -9.71
N TRP A 539 18.24 -25.09 -9.15
CA TRP A 539 17.14 -26.06 -9.10
C TRP A 539 15.92 -25.57 -9.86
N SER A 540 15.33 -26.46 -10.65
CA SER A 540 14.11 -26.19 -11.40
C SER A 540 13.17 -27.39 -11.36
N ASP A 541 12.00 -27.22 -10.74
CA ASP A 541 10.96 -28.25 -10.65
C ASP A 541 10.08 -28.32 -11.93
N GLY A 542 10.29 -27.40 -12.88
CA GLY A 542 9.63 -27.36 -14.18
C GLY A 542 10.59 -27.40 -15.38
N TYR A 543 10.44 -26.49 -16.34
CA TYR A 543 11.25 -26.47 -17.58
C TYR A 543 12.36 -25.42 -17.48
N LEU A 544 13.62 -25.83 -17.64
CA LEU A 544 14.76 -24.94 -17.77
C LEU A 544 15.22 -24.91 -19.24
N TRP A 545 15.08 -23.76 -19.90
CA TRP A 545 15.51 -23.53 -21.27
C TRP A 545 16.49 -22.37 -21.35
N SER A 546 17.54 -22.52 -22.16
CA SER A 546 18.44 -21.41 -22.47
C SER A 546 18.88 -21.39 -23.93
N ASP A 547 18.66 -20.25 -24.60
CA ASP A 547 19.03 -20.01 -26.00
C ASP A 547 20.46 -19.43 -26.14
N GLY A 548 21.27 -19.47 -25.08
CA GLY A 548 22.62 -18.89 -25.02
C GLY A 548 23.62 -19.72 -24.22
N TYR A 549 24.27 -19.15 -23.22
CA TYR A 549 25.25 -19.85 -22.37
C TYR A 549 24.65 -20.11 -20.99
N LEU A 550 24.61 -21.37 -20.57
CA LEU A 550 24.29 -21.79 -19.21
C LEU A 550 25.57 -22.31 -18.54
N TRP A 551 26.12 -21.52 -17.61
CA TRP A 551 27.26 -21.92 -16.76
C TRP A 551 26.81 -22.04 -15.32
N SER A 552 27.17 -23.16 -14.69
CA SER A 552 26.91 -23.44 -13.29
C SER A 552 28.16 -23.98 -12.62
N ASP A 553 28.81 -23.16 -11.79
CA ASP A 553 30.02 -23.53 -11.05
C ASP A 553 29.70 -24.44 -9.83
N GLY A 554 28.41 -24.64 -9.52
CA GLY A 554 27.92 -25.57 -8.48
C GLY A 554 27.03 -26.71 -9.01
N TYR A 555 25.88 -26.96 -8.38
CA TYR A 555 24.97 -28.07 -8.73
C TYR A 555 23.83 -27.60 -9.64
N LEU A 556 23.65 -28.28 -10.78
CA LEU A 556 22.48 -28.11 -11.66
C LEU A 556 21.54 -29.31 -11.50
N TRP A 557 20.33 -29.08 -10.98
CA TRP A 557 19.30 -30.11 -10.85
C TRP A 557 18.00 -29.63 -11.48
N SER A 558 17.40 -30.44 -12.37
CA SER A 558 16.04 -30.23 -12.85
C SER A 558 15.17 -31.46 -12.65
N ASP A 559 13.99 -31.30 -12.03
CA ASP A 559 12.99 -32.37 -11.91
C ASP A 559 12.11 -32.49 -13.18
N GLY A 560 12.17 -31.49 -14.07
CA GLY A 560 11.52 -31.47 -15.38
C GLY A 560 12.51 -31.54 -16.56
N TYR A 561 12.29 -30.74 -17.61
CA TYR A 561 13.12 -30.75 -18.82
C TYR A 561 14.21 -29.69 -18.78
N LEU A 562 15.44 -30.08 -19.09
CA LEU A 562 16.57 -29.19 -19.32
C LEU A 562 16.88 -29.13 -20.82
N TRP A 563 16.69 -27.97 -21.44
CA TRP A 563 16.99 -27.72 -22.85
C TRP A 563 17.97 -26.55 -22.99
N SER A 564 19.05 -26.71 -23.74
CA SER A 564 19.87 -25.57 -24.17
C SER A 564 20.12 -25.57 -25.68
N ASP A 565 19.81 -24.45 -26.34
CA ASP A 565 20.10 -24.21 -27.77
C ASP A 565 21.53 -23.64 -27.98
N GLY A 566 22.36 -23.61 -26.92
CA GLY A 566 23.72 -23.09 -26.92
C GLY A 566 24.72 -23.96 -26.14
N TYR A 567 25.52 -23.36 -25.26
CA TYR A 567 26.55 -24.07 -24.48
C TYR A 567 26.07 -24.34 -23.05
N LEU A 568 26.13 -25.60 -22.63
CA LEU A 568 25.86 -26.04 -21.25
C LEU A 568 27.17 -26.53 -20.61
N TRP A 569 27.60 -25.85 -19.55
CA TRP A 569 28.79 -26.23 -18.77
C TRP A 569 28.47 -26.27 -17.29
N SER A 570 28.95 -27.33 -16.61
CA SER A 570 28.86 -27.48 -15.17
C SER A 570 30.14 -28.09 -14.62
N ASP A 571 30.68 -27.47 -13.57
CA ASP A 571 31.97 -27.84 -12.96
C ASP A 571 31.89 -28.99 -11.94
N ASN A 572 30.68 -29.47 -11.61
CA ASN A 572 30.52 -30.47 -10.55
C ASN A 572 29.52 -31.60 -10.85
N SER A 573 28.21 -31.31 -10.91
CA SER A 573 27.25 -32.36 -11.27
C SER A 573 25.97 -31.78 -11.85
N THR A 574 25.52 -32.39 -12.94
CA THR A 574 24.21 -32.17 -13.56
C THR A 574 23.33 -33.40 -13.33
N SER A 575 22.16 -33.23 -12.72
CA SER A 575 21.16 -34.29 -12.52
C SER A 575 19.83 -33.86 -13.12
N SER A 576 19.17 -34.75 -13.86
CA SER A 576 17.82 -34.51 -14.38
C SER A 576 16.95 -35.74 -14.21
N ASP A 577 15.77 -35.58 -13.62
CA ASP A 577 14.81 -36.68 -13.45
C ASP A 577 14.03 -37.01 -14.73
N SER A 578 14.09 -36.12 -15.74
CA SER A 578 13.47 -36.34 -17.06
C SER A 578 14.49 -36.36 -18.22
N THR A 579 14.49 -35.36 -19.11
CA THR A 579 15.31 -35.34 -20.33
C THR A 579 16.22 -34.12 -20.34
N THR A 580 17.50 -34.34 -20.63
CA THR A 580 18.48 -33.28 -20.92
C THR A 580 18.78 -33.26 -22.42
N ILE A 581 18.60 -32.11 -23.08
CA ILE A 581 18.91 -31.89 -24.50
C ILE A 581 19.82 -30.66 -24.62
N ALA A 582 20.92 -30.80 -25.37
CA ALA A 582 21.78 -29.69 -25.74
C ALA A 582 22.07 -29.76 -27.25
N ASP A 583 21.78 -28.67 -27.97
CA ASP A 583 21.90 -28.65 -29.43
C ASP A 583 23.35 -28.46 -29.92
N ASN A 584 24.27 -27.98 -29.07
CA ASN A 584 25.68 -27.79 -29.41
C ASN A 584 26.64 -28.59 -28.52
N VAL A 585 26.98 -28.07 -27.33
CA VAL A 585 28.04 -28.66 -26.47
C VAL A 585 27.52 -28.80 -25.05
N LEU A 586 27.55 -30.05 -24.56
CA LEU A 586 27.38 -30.42 -23.16
C LEU A 586 28.75 -30.82 -22.61
N MET A 587 29.27 -30.07 -21.63
CA MET A 587 30.46 -30.44 -20.87
C MET A 587 30.11 -30.54 -19.39
N ALA A 588 30.37 -31.71 -18.81
CA ALA A 588 30.31 -31.98 -17.39
C ALA A 588 31.65 -32.60 -17.01
N ASP A 589 32.32 -32.04 -16.01
CA ASP A 589 33.59 -32.55 -15.47
C ASP A 589 33.39 -33.66 -14.42
#